data_AF-A0A3N5Q2F9-F1
#
_entry.id   AF-A0A3N5Q2F9-F1
#
_cell.length_a   1.000
_cell.length_b   1.000
_cell.length_c   1.000
_cell.angle_alpha   90.00
_cell.angle_beta   90.00
_cell.angle_gamma   90.00
#
_symmetry.space_group_name_H-M   'P 1'
#
loop_
_entity.id
_entity.type
_entity.pdbx_description
1 polymer ?
#
loop_
_entity_poly.entity_id
_entity_poly.type
_entity_poly.pdbx_seq_one_letter_code
_entity_poly.pdbx_strand_id
1 'polypeptide(L)'
;KKNLSLAYTKLGAQAESNGNSNQAIENYKKGAETNNYDAAYLSLAKLYTDLGNWDAAITAAENALKYRSSVGKGGPYYYMGLAYKGKGDNTKAKDMFSQAKSDATYRKTAEYELSLLQ
;
A
#
# COMPACT_ATOMS: atom_id res chain seq x y z
N LYS A 1 3.35 19.33 -12.26
CA LYS A 1 3.09 17.87 -12.44
C LYS A 1 2.92 17.14 -11.11
N LYS A 2 3.89 17.17 -10.16
CA LYS A 2 3.74 16.60 -8.80
C LYS A 2 2.47 17.07 -8.04
N ASN A 3 2.09 18.33 -8.22
CA ASN A 3 0.88 18.90 -7.63
C ASN A 3 -0.41 18.21 -8.10
N LEU A 4 -0.44 17.72 -9.34
CA LEU A 4 -1.59 17.02 -9.89
C LEU A 4 -1.69 15.60 -9.32
N SER A 5 -0.55 14.91 -9.18
CA SER A 5 -0.49 13.62 -8.48
C SER A 5 -1.02 13.72 -7.05
N LEU A 6 -0.55 14.71 -6.29
CA LEU A 6 -1.01 14.96 -4.92
C LEU A 6 -2.50 15.32 -4.86
N ALA A 7 -2.99 16.15 -5.78
CA ALA A 7 -4.41 16.53 -5.84
C ALA A 7 -5.30 15.30 -6.06
N TYR A 8 -4.95 14.46 -7.02
CA TYR A 8 -5.66 13.20 -7.26
C TYR A 8 -5.58 12.25 -6.06
N THR A 9 -4.43 12.15 -5.39
CA THR A 9 -4.33 11.35 -4.15
C THR A 9 -5.26 11.88 -3.06
N LYS A 10 -5.37 13.21 -2.89
CA LYS A 10 -6.30 13.80 -1.92
C LYS A 10 -7.77 13.53 -2.27
N LEU A 11 -8.13 13.63 -3.55
CA LEU A 11 -9.47 13.28 -4.02
C LEU A 11 -9.78 11.79 -3.80
N GLY A 12 -8.77 10.92 -3.97
CA GLY A 12 -8.89 9.50 -3.66
C GLY A 12 -9.17 9.26 -2.19
N ALA A 13 -8.43 9.91 -1.29
CA ALA A 13 -8.63 9.81 0.16
C ALA A 13 -9.99 10.35 0.59
N GLN A 14 -10.46 11.44 -0.02
CA GLN A 14 -11.80 11.96 0.24
C GLN A 14 -12.89 10.99 -0.21
N ALA A 15 -12.75 10.39 -1.39
CA ALA A 15 -13.69 9.38 -1.88
C ALA A 15 -13.70 8.12 -0.99
N GLU A 16 -12.53 7.66 -0.53
CA GLU A 16 -12.40 6.54 0.41
C GLU A 16 -13.10 6.86 1.75
N SER A 17 -12.89 8.06 2.29
CA SER A 17 -13.56 8.53 3.51
C SER A 17 -15.09 8.61 3.35
N ASN A 18 -15.58 8.82 2.14
CA ASN A 18 -17.01 8.83 1.82
C ASN A 18 -17.57 7.42 1.52
N GLY A 19 -16.76 6.36 1.67
CA GLY A 19 -17.14 4.99 1.37
C GLY A 19 -17.22 4.65 -0.13
N ASN A 20 -16.78 5.57 -1.01
CA ASN A 20 -16.78 5.33 -2.45
C ASN A 20 -15.44 4.76 -2.92
N SER A 21 -15.23 3.47 -2.66
CA SER A 21 -13.99 2.77 -2.98
C SER A 21 -13.65 2.76 -4.47
N ASN A 22 -14.65 2.71 -5.37
CA ASN A 22 -14.42 2.72 -6.81
C ASN A 22 -13.85 4.06 -7.28
N GLN A 23 -14.45 5.16 -6.82
CA GLN A 23 -13.96 6.51 -7.13
C GLN A 23 -12.59 6.76 -6.48
N ALA A 24 -12.35 6.22 -5.28
CA ALA A 24 -11.05 6.29 -4.62
C ALA A 24 -9.96 5.61 -5.46
N ILE A 25 -10.21 4.39 -5.96
CA ILE A 25 -9.30 3.67 -6.86
C ILE A 25 -9.00 4.49 -8.11
N GLU A 26 -10.03 5.05 -8.76
CA GLU A 26 -9.84 5.83 -9.99
C GLU A 26 -8.94 7.05 -9.75
N ASN A 27 -9.22 7.80 -8.68
CA ASN A 27 -8.44 8.97 -8.32
C ASN A 27 -7.00 8.60 -7.94
N TYR A 28 -6.81 7.56 -7.13
CA TYR A 28 -5.46 7.12 -6.78
C TYR A 28 -4.66 6.63 -8.00
N LYS A 29 -5.29 5.92 -8.95
CA LYS A 29 -4.65 5.52 -10.22
C LYS A 29 -4.20 6.72 -11.03
N LYS A 30 -5.07 7.71 -11.22
CA LYS A 30 -4.70 8.98 -11.91
C LYS A 30 -3.52 9.65 -11.21
N GLY A 31 -3.52 9.68 -9.87
CA GLY A 31 -2.43 10.25 -9.09
C GLY A 31 -1.09 9.52 -9.32
N ALA A 32 -1.15 8.19 -9.32
CA ALA A 32 -0.01 7.31 -9.53
C ALA A 32 0.56 7.43 -10.95
N GLU A 33 -0.28 7.36 -11.98
CA GLU A 33 0.12 7.41 -13.39
C GLU A 33 0.71 8.77 -13.81
N THR A 34 0.27 9.86 -13.17
CA THR A 34 0.68 11.22 -13.56
C THR A 34 2.19 11.49 -13.38
N ASN A 35 2.86 10.85 -12.41
CA ASN A 35 4.33 10.98 -12.19
C ASN A 35 4.97 9.76 -11.52
N ASN A 36 4.36 8.57 -11.62
CA ASN A 36 4.72 7.43 -10.80
C ASN A 36 4.75 7.77 -9.29
N TYR A 37 3.71 8.45 -8.82
CA TYR A 37 3.72 8.99 -7.46
C TYR A 37 3.57 7.87 -6.43
N ASP A 38 4.67 7.59 -5.72
CA ASP A 38 4.78 6.50 -4.76
C ASP A 38 3.74 6.53 -3.63
N ALA A 39 3.39 7.71 -3.11
CA ALA A 39 2.34 7.83 -2.11
C ALA A 39 0.95 7.46 -2.65
N ALA A 40 0.67 7.72 -3.93
CA ALA A 40 -0.57 7.28 -4.58
C ALA A 40 -0.59 5.75 -4.75
N TYR A 41 0.53 5.16 -5.17
CA TYR A 41 0.68 3.70 -5.23
C TYR A 41 0.53 3.05 -3.85
N LEU A 42 1.08 3.65 -2.80
CA LEU A 42 0.93 3.15 -1.44
C LEU A 42 -0.53 3.23 -0.96
N SER A 43 -1.24 4.30 -1.32
CA SER A 43 -2.68 4.45 -1.02
C SER A 43 -3.52 3.41 -1.76
N LEU A 44 -3.19 3.10 -3.02
CA LEU A 44 -3.79 1.98 -3.75
C LEU A 44 -3.53 0.64 -3.06
N ALA A 45 -2.30 0.39 -2.61
CA ALA A 45 -1.95 -0.85 -1.93
C ALA A 45 -2.81 -1.04 -0.67
N LYS A 46 -2.90 -0.01 0.18
CA LYS A 46 -3.78 0.01 1.34
C LYS A 46 -5.23 -0.30 0.96
N LEU A 47 -5.80 0.48 0.05
CA LEU A 47 -7.21 0.34 -0.31
C LEU A 47 -7.50 -1.04 -0.92
N TYR A 48 -6.61 -1.59 -1.74
CA TYR A 48 -6.78 -2.93 -2.29
C TYR A 48 -6.67 -4.01 -1.23
N THR A 49 -5.80 -3.86 -0.23
CA THR A 49 -5.75 -4.74 0.95
C THR A 49 -7.08 -4.68 1.71
N ASP A 50 -7.61 -3.48 1.97
CA ASP A 50 -8.88 -3.30 2.69
C ASP A 50 -10.07 -3.93 1.94
N LEU A 51 -10.02 -3.94 0.60
CA LEU A 51 -11.02 -4.55 -0.28
C LEU A 51 -10.83 -6.06 -0.52
N GLY A 52 -9.76 -6.67 0.00
CA GLY A 52 -9.44 -8.07 -0.27
C GLY A 52 -8.89 -8.36 -1.67
N ASN A 53 -8.54 -7.32 -2.43
CA ASN A 53 -7.97 -7.43 -3.77
C ASN A 53 -6.44 -7.63 -3.68
N TRP A 54 -6.04 -8.80 -3.19
CA TRP A 54 -4.66 -9.06 -2.78
C TRP A 54 -3.62 -8.90 -3.88
N ASP A 55 -3.90 -9.38 -5.10
CA ASP A 55 -2.97 -9.26 -6.23
C ASP A 55 -2.75 -7.80 -6.63
N ALA A 56 -3.84 -7.02 -6.68
CA ALA A 56 -3.75 -5.60 -6.97
C ALA A 56 -3.01 -4.83 -5.86
N ALA A 57 -3.19 -5.23 -4.60
CA ALA A 57 -2.45 -4.65 -3.47
C ALA A 57 -0.93 -4.90 -3.58
N ILE A 58 -0.53 -6.13 -3.93
CA ILE A 58 0.87 -6.50 -4.14
C ILE A 58 1.48 -5.66 -5.27
N THR A 59 0.84 -5.63 -6.45
CA THR A 59 1.33 -4.84 -7.59
C THR A 59 1.42 -3.35 -7.27
N ALA A 60 0.44 -2.79 -6.53
CA ALA A 60 0.48 -1.40 -6.12
C ALA A 60 1.64 -1.11 -5.15
N ALA A 61 1.87 -1.99 -4.17
CA ALA A 61 2.98 -1.84 -3.23
C ALA A 61 4.36 -2.01 -3.92
N GLU A 62 4.49 -2.95 -4.86
CA GLU A 62 5.70 -3.11 -5.66
C GLU A 62 6.01 -1.85 -6.47
N ASN A 63 4.99 -1.24 -7.08
CA ASN A 63 5.16 0.04 -7.77
C ASN A 63 5.54 1.17 -6.81
N ALA A 64 4.98 1.21 -5.59
CA ALA A 64 5.38 2.17 -4.57
C ALA A 64 6.86 2.02 -4.18
N LEU A 65 7.39 0.80 -4.11
CA LEU A 65 8.82 0.55 -3.90
C LEU A 65 9.67 0.92 -5.11
N LYS A 66 9.23 0.56 -6.31
CA LYS A 66 9.93 0.81 -7.58
C LYS A 66 10.11 2.30 -7.84
N TYR A 67 9.09 3.10 -7.58
CA TYR A 67 9.06 4.54 -7.86
C TYR A 67 9.24 5.40 -6.59
N ARG A 68 9.73 4.79 -5.52
CA ARG A 68 9.89 5.40 -4.21
C ARG A 68 10.70 6.69 -4.28
N SER A 69 10.11 7.78 -3.79
CA SER A 69 10.72 9.11 -3.74
C SER A 69 10.42 9.86 -2.44
N SER A 70 9.31 9.53 -1.76
CA SER A 70 8.80 10.18 -0.56
C SER A 70 8.35 9.20 0.52
N VAL A 71 7.89 8.00 0.17
CA VAL A 71 7.44 7.01 1.15
C VAL A 71 8.61 6.20 1.71
N GLY A 72 8.50 5.84 3.00
CA GLY A 72 9.38 4.84 3.62
C GLY A 72 9.16 3.46 2.99
N LYS A 73 10.18 2.61 3.03
CA LYS A 73 10.06 1.23 2.51
C LYS A 73 9.13 0.36 3.35
N GLY A 74 8.90 0.73 4.62
CA GLY A 74 8.08 -0.06 5.54
C GLY A 74 6.64 -0.24 5.09
N GLY A 75 6.01 0.83 4.58
CA GLY A 75 4.60 0.80 4.18
C GLY A 75 4.31 -0.18 3.05
N PRO A 76 5.02 -0.10 1.91
CA PRO A 76 4.85 -1.06 0.84
C PRO A 76 5.04 -2.52 1.29
N TYR A 77 6.12 -2.82 2.02
CA TYR A 77 6.37 -4.17 2.54
C TYR A 77 5.26 -4.61 3.51
N TYR A 78 4.75 -3.72 4.34
CA TYR A 78 3.66 -4.02 5.25
C TYR A 78 2.37 -4.42 4.50
N TYR A 79 1.97 -3.66 3.48
CA TYR A 79 0.78 -3.99 2.69
C TYR A 79 0.98 -5.23 1.82
N MET A 80 2.19 -5.49 1.31
CA MET A 80 2.51 -6.79 0.68
C MET A 80 2.36 -7.94 1.67
N GLY A 81 2.82 -7.77 2.91
CA GLY A 81 2.67 -8.77 3.97
C GLY A 81 1.21 -9.09 4.27
N LEU A 82 0.37 -8.05 4.41
CA LEU A 82 -1.08 -8.22 4.61
C LEU A 82 -1.74 -8.90 3.41
N ALA A 83 -1.36 -8.54 2.19
CA ALA A 83 -1.90 -9.14 0.98
C ALA A 83 -1.51 -10.62 0.85
N TYR A 84 -0.24 -10.98 1.07
CA TYR A 84 0.20 -12.38 1.06
C TYR A 84 -0.48 -13.20 2.17
N LYS A 85 -0.65 -12.62 3.37
CA LYS A 85 -1.44 -13.22 4.46
C LYS A 85 -2.88 -13.48 4.02
N GLY A 86 -3.53 -12.50 3.37
CA GLY A 86 -4.88 -12.63 2.83
C GLY A 86 -5.00 -13.72 1.74
N LYS A 87 -3.93 -13.97 0.99
CA LYS A 87 -3.83 -15.10 0.03
C LYS A 87 -3.52 -16.45 0.69
N GLY A 88 -3.22 -16.49 1.98
CA GLY A 88 -2.76 -17.69 2.70
C GLY A 88 -1.28 -18.04 2.48
N ASP A 89 -0.51 -17.20 1.79
CA ASP A 89 0.94 -17.39 1.63
C ASP A 89 1.69 -16.82 2.85
N ASN A 90 1.60 -17.54 3.97
CA ASN A 90 2.19 -17.12 5.24
C ASN A 90 3.72 -17.00 5.16
N THR A 91 4.38 -17.78 4.31
CA THR A 91 5.83 -17.71 4.11
C THR A 91 6.22 -16.36 3.54
N LYS A 92 5.58 -15.92 2.45
CA LYS A 92 5.84 -14.59 1.89
C LYS A 92 5.35 -13.48 2.80
N ALA A 93 4.24 -13.67 3.51
CA ALA A 93 3.77 -12.69 4.49
C ALA A 93 4.82 -12.43 5.58
N LYS A 94 5.42 -13.49 6.15
CA LYS A 94 6.51 -13.37 7.15
C LYS A 94 7.74 -12.65 6.58
N ASP A 95 8.13 -12.95 5.34
CA ASP A 95 9.27 -12.27 4.70
C ASP A 95 8.98 -10.78 4.54
N MET A 96 7.82 -10.42 4.01
CA MET A 96 7.42 -9.02 3.81
C MET A 96 7.29 -8.25 5.13
N PHE A 97 6.69 -8.83 6.17
CA PHE A 97 6.66 -8.17 7.49
C PHE A 97 8.06 -8.05 8.11
N SER A 98 8.95 -9.02 7.86
CA SER A 98 10.35 -8.92 8.29
C SER A 98 11.11 -7.79 7.59
N GLN A 99 10.77 -7.48 6.34
CA GLN A 99 11.29 -6.30 5.65
C GLN A 99 10.66 -5.01 6.22
N ALA A 100 9.35 -5.02 6.46
CA ALA A 100 8.61 -3.88 6.98
C ALA A 100 9.13 -3.43 8.36
N LYS A 101 9.51 -4.37 9.24
CA LYS A 101 9.95 -4.03 10.61
C LYS A 101 11.26 -3.24 10.67
N SER A 102 12.03 -3.23 9.58
CA SER A 102 13.26 -2.43 9.47
C SER A 102 12.96 -0.92 9.43
N ASP A 103 11.74 -0.51 9.09
CA ASP A 103 11.27 0.87 9.14
C ASP A 103 10.65 1.17 10.51
N ALA A 104 11.13 2.20 11.20
CA ALA A 104 10.65 2.55 12.54
C ALA A 104 9.14 2.83 12.59
N THR A 105 8.57 3.36 11.51
CA THR A 105 7.14 3.69 11.39
C THR A 105 6.27 2.43 11.40
N TYR A 106 6.76 1.35 10.78
CA TYR A 106 6.04 0.09 10.60
C TYR A 106 6.54 -1.04 11.49
N ARG A 107 7.56 -0.79 12.34
CA ARG A 107 8.17 -1.81 13.20
C ARG A 107 7.17 -2.52 14.08
N LYS A 108 6.45 -1.76 14.91
CA LYS A 108 5.51 -2.33 15.88
C LYS A 108 4.36 -3.07 15.20
N THR A 109 3.82 -2.53 14.11
CA THR A 109 2.72 -3.17 13.37
C THR A 109 3.18 -4.43 12.64
N ALA A 110 4.38 -4.42 12.07
CA ALA A 110 4.95 -5.61 11.42
C ALA A 110 5.31 -6.71 12.44
N GLU A 111 5.87 -6.34 13.60
CA GLU A 111 6.13 -7.28 14.70
C GLU A 111 4.84 -7.92 15.23
N TYR A 112 3.77 -7.13 15.35
CA TYR A 112 2.45 -7.63 15.70
C TYR A 112 1.95 -8.67 14.69
N GLU A 113 1.95 -8.35 13.40
CA GLU A 113 1.51 -9.29 12.36
C GLU A 113 2.37 -10.56 12.30
N LEU A 114 3.68 -10.44 12.49
CA LEU A 114 4.59 -11.59 12.58
C LEU A 114 4.22 -12.52 13.74
N SER A 115 3.84 -11.97 14.89
CA SER A 115 3.45 -12.75 16.07
C SER A 115 2.16 -13.56 15.85
N LEU A 116 1.28 -13.12 14.95
CA LEU A 116 0.04 -13.80 14.59
C LEU A 116 0.24 -14.94 13.59
N LEU A 117 1.37 -14.96 12.87
CA LEU A 117 1.62 -15.89 11.77
C LEU A 117 2.33 -17.19 12.21
N GLN A 118 2.36 -17.52 13.51
CA GLN A 118 3.12 -18.63 14.15
C GLN A 118 3.45 -19.79 13.21
#